data_AF-A0A2M7W7P8-F1
#
_entry.id   AF-A0A2M7W7P8-F1
#
_cell.length_a   1.000
_cell.length_b   1.000
_cell.length_c   1.000
_cell.angle_alpha   90.00
_cell.angle_beta   90.00
_cell.angle_gamma   90.00
#
_symmetry.space_group_name_H-M   'P 1'
#
loop_
_entity.id
_entity.type
_entity.pdbx_description
1 polymer ?
#
loop_
_entity_poly.entity_id
_entity_poly.type
_entity_poly.pdbx_seq_one_letter_code
_entity_poly.pdbx_strand_id
1 'polypeptide(L)'
;MNLNLWLKNLLKKLRLNEAAISTFLGGLVVVVVSVLVYNYFSGVNQPATETAQTETAVTLVEENGEMVPENLPAKHAVAAGEDLWHISQKYYESGYNWVDIAKENNLANANIISVDQELTIPRVGVKTPAEPEAASIGTDEYLVQKGDFLWKIALKAYGDGYQWTKIWEANQELIPNPNVIEAGTLLKLPR
;
A
#
# COMPACT_ATOMS: atom_id res chain seq x y z
N MET A 1 -59.67 -40.79 -0.25
CA MET A 1 -60.16 -39.62 0.51
C MET A 1 -60.23 -38.43 -0.44
N ASN A 2 -61.43 -37.88 -0.68
CA ASN A 2 -61.70 -37.01 -1.82
C ASN A 2 -61.28 -35.55 -1.50
N LEU A 3 -60.13 -35.11 -2.02
CA LEU A 3 -59.48 -33.84 -1.67
C LEU A 3 -60.38 -32.61 -1.95
N ASN A 4 -61.23 -32.70 -2.98
CA ASN A 4 -62.16 -31.64 -3.37
C ASN A 4 -63.31 -31.40 -2.37
N LEU A 5 -63.68 -32.39 -1.56
CA LEU A 5 -64.71 -32.24 -0.53
C LEU A 5 -64.14 -31.58 0.74
N TRP A 6 -62.89 -31.87 1.08
CA TRP A 6 -62.20 -31.24 2.21
C TRP A 6 -61.96 -29.75 1.93
N LEU A 7 -61.49 -29.40 0.73
CA LEU A 7 -61.26 -27.99 0.35
C LEU A 7 -62.56 -27.17 0.37
N LYS A 8 -63.64 -27.71 -0.18
CA LYS A 8 -64.95 -27.04 -0.21
C LYS A 8 -65.53 -26.85 1.19
N ASN A 9 -65.32 -27.80 2.10
CA ASN A 9 -65.75 -27.66 3.49
C ASN A 9 -64.86 -26.70 4.30
N LEU A 10 -63.58 -26.56 3.95
CA LEU A 10 -62.66 -25.60 4.56
C LEU A 10 -62.96 -24.17 4.10
N LEU A 11 -63.25 -23.98 2.81
CA LEU A 11 -63.66 -22.70 2.22
C LEU A 11 -65.04 -22.24 2.71
N LYS A 12 -65.98 -23.17 2.92
CA LYS A 12 -67.34 -22.82 3.37
C LYS A 12 -67.40 -22.43 4.87
N LYS A 13 -66.41 -22.84 5.67
CA LYS A 13 -66.25 -22.41 7.08
C LYS A 13 -65.57 -21.04 7.22
N LEU A 14 -64.94 -20.54 6.16
CA LEU A 14 -64.42 -19.18 6.05
C LEU A 14 -65.54 -18.22 5.58
N ARG A 15 -66.61 -18.05 6.37
CA ARG A 15 -67.39 -16.80 6.30
C ARG A 15 -66.54 -15.72 6.95
N LEU A 16 -65.62 -15.16 6.17
CA LEU A 16 -64.76 -14.08 6.61
C LEU A 16 -65.60 -12.80 6.71
N ASN A 17 -65.77 -12.27 7.92
CA ASN A 17 -66.23 -10.90 8.11
C ASN A 17 -65.22 -9.96 7.45
N GLU A 18 -65.67 -8.92 6.74
CA GLU A 18 -64.79 -7.95 6.06
C GLU A 18 -63.74 -7.35 7.01
N ALA A 19 -64.12 -7.13 8.28
CA ALA A 19 -63.19 -6.69 9.32
C ALA A 19 -62.08 -7.72 9.62
N ALA A 20 -62.40 -9.02 9.66
CA ALA A 20 -61.44 -10.09 9.93
C ALA A 20 -60.46 -10.30 8.76
N ILE A 21 -60.90 -10.05 7.52
CA ILE A 21 -60.02 -10.06 6.34
C ILE A 21 -58.97 -8.96 6.47
N SER A 22 -59.38 -7.75 6.84
CA SER A 22 -58.47 -6.62 7.03
C SER A 22 -57.48 -6.85 8.18
N THR A 23 -57.94 -7.41 9.31
CA THR A 23 -57.04 -7.76 10.42
C THR A 23 -56.03 -8.85 10.04
N PHE A 24 -56.46 -9.88 9.31
CA PHE A 24 -55.57 -10.95 8.87
C PHE A 24 -54.58 -10.48 7.81
N LEU A 25 -55.05 -9.69 6.83
CA LEU A 25 -54.20 -9.13 5.78
C LEU A 25 -53.23 -8.10 6.35
N GLY A 26 -53.67 -7.25 7.27
CA GLY A 26 -52.82 -6.30 8.00
C GLY A 26 -51.74 -7.02 8.83
N GLY A 27 -52.11 -8.08 9.56
CA GLY A 27 -51.15 -8.91 10.28
C GLY A 27 -50.12 -9.57 9.35
N LEU A 28 -50.56 -10.05 8.18
CA LEU A 28 -49.68 -10.64 7.16
C LEU A 28 -48.71 -9.61 6.58
N VAL A 29 -49.17 -8.38 6.31
CA VAL A 29 -48.30 -7.28 5.85
C VAL A 29 -47.23 -6.95 6.90
N VAL A 30 -47.60 -6.86 8.19
CA VAL A 30 -46.64 -6.62 9.27
C VAL A 30 -45.59 -7.72 9.34
N VAL A 31 -45.98 -8.99 9.19
CA VAL A 31 -45.04 -10.12 9.17
C VAL A 31 -44.11 -10.05 7.95
N VAL A 32 -44.64 -9.77 6.76
CA VAL A 32 -43.82 -9.65 5.54
C VAL A 32 -42.83 -8.49 5.64
N VAL A 33 -43.28 -7.32 6.11
CA VAL A 33 -42.41 -6.16 6.35
C VAL A 33 -41.36 -6.50 7.40
N SER A 34 -41.71 -7.20 8.48
CA SER A 34 -40.76 -7.61 9.51
C SER A 34 -39.71 -8.58 8.97
N VAL A 35 -40.09 -9.52 8.10
CA VAL A 35 -39.17 -10.45 7.42
C VAL A 35 -38.28 -9.70 6.42
N LEU A 36 -38.81 -8.73 5.69
CA LEU A 36 -38.02 -7.91 4.74
C LEU A 36 -37.02 -7.01 5.48
N VAL A 37 -37.43 -6.36 6.56
CA VAL A 37 -36.55 -5.58 7.44
C VAL A 37 -35.50 -6.50 8.05
N TYR A 38 -35.91 -7.66 8.58
CA TYR A 38 -34.95 -8.64 9.10
C TYR A 38 -33.97 -9.07 8.01
N ASN A 39 -34.40 -9.40 6.81
CA ASN A 39 -33.51 -9.81 5.71
C ASN A 39 -32.59 -8.66 5.25
N TYR A 40 -33.12 -7.44 5.17
CA TYR A 40 -32.36 -6.23 4.84
C TYR A 40 -31.27 -5.93 5.88
N PHE A 41 -31.59 -6.05 7.18
CA PHE A 41 -30.61 -5.85 8.25
C PHE A 41 -29.74 -7.08 8.54
N SER A 42 -30.17 -8.29 8.20
CA SER A 42 -29.37 -9.52 8.34
C SER A 42 -28.24 -9.58 7.33
N GLY A 43 -28.41 -8.97 6.15
CA GLY A 43 -27.32 -8.76 5.19
C GLY A 43 -26.31 -7.69 5.61
N VAL A 44 -26.63 -6.88 6.63
CA VAL A 44 -25.76 -5.83 7.20
C VAL A 44 -25.05 -6.31 8.47
N ASN A 45 -25.50 -7.42 9.06
CA ASN A 45 -24.97 -7.98 10.31
C ASN A 45 -24.36 -9.38 10.09
N GLN A 46 -23.41 -9.51 9.17
CA GLN A 46 -22.22 -10.23 9.58
C GLN A 46 -21.56 -9.34 10.64
N PRO A 47 -21.33 -9.81 11.87
CA PRO A 47 -20.20 -9.28 12.60
C PRO A 47 -19.00 -9.63 11.73
N ALA A 48 -18.59 -8.67 10.88
CA ALA A 48 -17.20 -8.55 10.54
C ALA A 48 -16.47 -8.68 11.87
N THR A 49 -15.55 -9.62 11.95
CA THR A 49 -14.57 -9.60 13.02
C THR A 49 -13.88 -8.24 12.87
N GLU A 50 -14.35 -7.26 13.63
CA GLU A 50 -13.82 -5.92 13.71
C GLU A 50 -12.44 -6.05 14.36
N THR A 51 -11.44 -6.44 13.57
CA THR A 51 -10.13 -5.83 13.74
C THR A 51 -10.28 -4.39 13.31
N ALA A 52 -10.77 -3.57 14.25
CA ALA A 52 -10.52 -2.15 14.25
C ALA A 52 -9.00 -1.96 14.33
N GLN A 53 -8.34 -2.00 13.18
CA GLN A 53 -7.06 -1.34 13.03
C GLN A 53 -7.39 0.14 12.91
N THR A 54 -7.38 0.81 14.06
CA THR A 54 -7.08 2.24 14.14
C THR A 54 -6.03 2.56 13.08
N GLU A 55 -6.24 3.62 12.31
CA GLU A 55 -5.23 4.26 11.47
C GLU A 55 -4.11 4.78 12.41
N THR A 56 -3.31 3.87 12.95
CA THR A 56 -2.13 4.22 13.72
C THR A 56 -1.13 4.71 12.69
N ALA A 57 -0.89 6.02 12.69
CA ALA A 57 0.22 6.61 11.96
C ALA A 57 1.47 5.76 12.20
N VAL A 58 2.17 5.40 11.12
CA VAL A 58 3.40 4.61 11.20
C VAL A 58 4.36 5.35 12.13
N THR A 59 4.72 4.71 13.24
CA THR A 59 5.73 5.26 14.14
C THR A 59 7.05 4.59 13.79
N LEU A 60 7.97 5.36 13.23
CA LEU A 60 9.31 4.90 12.93
C LEU A 60 10.19 5.08 14.17
N VAL A 61 10.86 4.00 14.59
CA VAL A 61 11.83 3.99 15.69
C VAL A 61 13.23 3.77 15.13
N GLU A 62 14.22 4.45 15.70
CA GLU A 62 15.62 4.22 15.33
C GLU A 62 16.16 2.99 16.08
N GLU A 63 16.57 1.96 15.32
CA GLU A 63 17.14 0.72 15.83
C GLU A 63 18.44 0.44 15.08
N ASN A 64 19.57 0.36 15.80
CA ASN A 64 20.90 0.11 15.22
C ASN A 64 21.29 1.06 14.05
N GLY A 65 20.80 2.31 14.06
CA GLY A 65 21.05 3.30 13.01
C GLY A 65 20.14 3.17 11.78
N GLU A 66 19.13 2.32 11.82
CA GLU A 66 18.08 2.21 10.79
C GLU A 66 16.74 2.67 11.37
N MET A 67 15.94 3.38 10.56
CA MET A 67 14.55 3.69 10.92
C MET A 67 13.69 2.46 10.65
N VAL A 68 13.02 1.92 11.65
CA VAL A 68 12.21 0.70 11.56
C VAL A 68 10.77 1.00 11.99
N PRO A 69 9.74 0.55 11.25
CA PRO A 69 8.36 0.70 11.71
C PRO A 69 8.08 -0.13 12.96
N GLU A 70 7.63 0.52 14.03
CA GLU A 70 7.36 -0.14 15.32
C GLU A 70 6.21 -1.15 15.23
N ASN A 71 5.23 -0.87 14.37
CA ASN A 71 3.98 -1.64 14.23
C ASN A 71 4.08 -2.80 13.22
N LEU A 72 5.29 -3.23 12.86
CA LEU A 72 5.54 -4.38 11.98
C LEU A 72 6.17 -5.56 12.76
N PRO A 73 5.97 -6.83 12.31
CA PRO A 73 5.30 -7.23 11.07
C PRO A 73 3.76 -7.13 11.14
N ALA A 74 3.12 -6.94 9.98
CA ALA A 74 1.67 -6.81 9.87
C ALA A 74 1.10 -7.60 8.67
N LYS A 75 -0.20 -7.86 8.69
CA LYS A 75 -0.95 -8.40 7.55
C LYS A 75 -1.70 -7.29 6.85
N HIS A 76 -1.67 -7.31 5.52
CA HIS A 76 -2.31 -6.30 4.68
C HIS A 76 -3.07 -6.99 3.54
N ALA A 77 -4.37 -6.73 3.43
CA ALA A 77 -5.18 -7.18 2.30
C ALA A 77 -5.14 -6.12 1.20
N VAL A 78 -4.69 -6.52 0.00
CA VAL A 78 -4.52 -5.63 -1.16
C VAL A 78 -5.85 -5.03 -1.60
N ALA A 79 -5.93 -3.71 -1.65
CA ALA A 79 -7.10 -2.98 -2.15
C ALA A 79 -7.14 -2.91 -3.69
N ALA A 80 -8.33 -2.58 -4.23
CA ALA A 80 -8.49 -2.41 -5.68
C ALA A 80 -7.62 -1.27 -6.22
N GLY A 81 -6.73 -1.59 -7.16
CA GLY A 81 -5.81 -0.62 -7.79
C GLY A 81 -4.55 -0.31 -6.97
N GLU A 82 -4.34 -1.00 -5.86
CA GLU A 82 -3.13 -0.87 -5.05
C GLU A 82 -1.98 -1.69 -5.65
N ASP A 83 -0.75 -1.22 -5.45
CA ASP A 83 0.48 -1.91 -5.83
C ASP A 83 1.45 -1.99 -4.63
N LEU A 84 2.53 -2.76 -4.76
CA LEU A 84 3.52 -2.89 -3.69
C LEU A 84 4.22 -1.57 -3.35
N TRP A 85 4.26 -0.61 -4.28
CA TRP A 85 4.87 0.68 -4.04
C TRP A 85 4.02 1.51 -3.07
N HIS A 86 2.70 1.60 -3.30
CA HIS A 86 1.76 2.28 -2.40
C HIS A 86 1.69 1.59 -1.04
N ILE A 87 1.71 0.26 -1.01
CA ILE A 87 1.76 -0.51 0.25
C ILE A 87 3.05 -0.20 0.99
N SER A 88 4.19 -0.20 0.30
CA SER A 88 5.46 0.17 0.91
C SER A 88 5.43 1.59 1.48
N GLN A 89 4.93 2.56 0.72
CA GLN A 89 4.78 3.94 1.19
C GLN A 89 3.91 4.03 2.44
N LYS A 90 2.83 3.23 2.50
CA LYS A 90 1.93 3.20 3.65
C LYS A 90 2.60 2.72 4.94
N TYR A 91 3.50 1.74 4.87
CA TYR A 91 4.08 1.10 6.07
C TYR A 91 5.51 1.56 6.41
N TYR A 92 6.26 2.05 5.44
CA TYR A 92 7.67 2.45 5.59
C TYR A 92 7.89 3.94 5.33
N GLU A 93 6.83 4.70 5.02
CA GLU A 93 6.92 6.09 4.51
C GLU A 93 7.80 6.22 3.26
N SER A 94 8.07 5.10 2.59
CA SER A 94 8.93 4.99 1.43
C SER A 94 8.47 3.87 0.51
N GLY A 95 8.55 4.08 -0.80
CA GLY A 95 8.18 3.07 -1.79
C GLY A 95 9.19 1.93 -1.92
N TYR A 96 10.44 2.10 -1.49
CA TYR A 96 11.56 1.20 -1.86
C TYR A 96 11.55 -0.16 -1.15
N ASN A 97 10.82 -0.30 -0.04
CA ASN A 97 10.64 -1.58 0.63
C ASN A 97 9.66 -2.52 -0.10
N TRP A 98 9.13 -2.14 -1.28
CA TRP A 98 8.37 -3.04 -2.15
C TRP A 98 9.11 -4.36 -2.43
N VAL A 99 10.45 -4.32 -2.50
CA VAL A 99 11.30 -5.50 -2.71
C VAL A 99 11.26 -6.45 -1.51
N ASP A 100 11.27 -5.88 -0.30
CA ASP A 100 11.24 -6.67 0.93
C ASP A 100 9.87 -7.32 1.11
N ILE A 101 8.79 -6.60 0.81
CA ILE A 101 7.43 -7.14 0.79
C ILE A 101 7.31 -8.27 -0.24
N ALA A 102 7.81 -8.08 -1.46
CA ALA A 102 7.75 -9.10 -2.50
C ALA A 102 8.50 -10.37 -2.11
N LYS A 103 9.68 -10.21 -1.50
CA LYS A 103 10.51 -11.32 -1.04
C LYS A 103 9.85 -12.08 0.11
N GLU A 104 9.34 -11.38 1.11
CA GLU A 104 8.66 -11.99 2.27
C GLU A 104 7.46 -12.86 1.83
N ASN A 105 6.73 -12.40 0.82
CA ASN A 105 5.55 -13.09 0.28
C ASN A 105 5.85 -14.06 -0.85
N ASN A 106 7.13 -14.31 -1.17
CA ASN A 106 7.56 -15.20 -2.24
C ASN A 106 6.86 -14.91 -3.59
N LEU A 107 6.67 -13.63 -3.92
CA LEU A 107 5.98 -13.22 -5.14
C LEU A 107 6.86 -13.52 -6.36
N ALA A 108 6.35 -14.37 -7.25
CA ALA A 108 7.03 -14.65 -8.53
C ALA A 108 7.13 -13.39 -9.41
N ASN A 109 6.14 -12.49 -9.31
CA ASN A 109 6.14 -11.20 -9.98
C ASN A 109 5.55 -10.12 -9.06
N ALA A 110 6.38 -9.14 -8.69
CA ALA A 110 6.01 -8.03 -7.81
C ALA A 110 4.92 -7.11 -8.40
N ASN A 111 4.74 -7.10 -9.73
CA ASN A 111 3.72 -6.29 -10.40
C ASN A 111 2.35 -6.97 -10.47
N ILE A 112 2.24 -8.22 -10.00
CA ILE A 112 1.00 -9.00 -10.06
C ILE A 112 0.60 -9.34 -8.63
N ILE A 113 -0.27 -8.50 -8.08
CA ILE A 113 -0.98 -8.75 -6.82
C ILE A 113 -2.49 -8.67 -7.07
N SER A 114 -3.26 -9.47 -6.36
CA SER A 114 -4.72 -9.56 -6.53
C SER A 114 -5.45 -8.84 -5.40
N VAL A 115 -6.62 -8.28 -5.68
CA VAL A 115 -7.50 -7.72 -4.64
C VAL A 115 -7.80 -8.79 -3.58
N ASP A 116 -7.80 -8.40 -2.31
CA ASP A 116 -7.96 -9.24 -1.12
C ASP A 116 -6.82 -10.25 -0.89
N GLN A 117 -5.76 -10.22 -1.71
CA GLN A 117 -4.54 -10.98 -1.41
C GLN A 117 -3.94 -10.49 -0.10
N GLU A 118 -3.75 -11.39 0.85
CA GLU A 118 -3.09 -11.06 2.10
C GLU A 118 -1.56 -11.10 1.93
N LEU A 119 -0.93 -9.95 2.12
CA LEU A 119 0.51 -9.78 2.16
C LEU A 119 1.00 -9.64 3.60
N THR A 120 2.12 -10.29 3.89
CA THR A 120 2.89 -10.10 5.11
C THR A 120 3.86 -8.94 4.90
N ILE A 121 3.75 -7.91 5.71
CA ILE A 121 4.62 -6.73 5.68
C ILE A 121 5.72 -6.95 6.74
N PRO A 122 6.99 -7.16 6.35
CA PRO A 122 8.06 -7.54 7.27
C PRO A 122 8.58 -6.35 8.10
N ARG A 123 9.02 -6.60 9.34
CA ARG A 123 9.72 -5.56 10.12
C ARG A 123 11.17 -5.44 9.64
N VAL A 124 11.44 -4.45 8.81
CA VAL A 124 12.79 -4.17 8.25
C VAL A 124 13.05 -2.66 8.23
N GLY A 125 14.33 -2.28 8.16
CA GLY A 125 14.74 -0.90 8.00
C GLY A 125 14.11 -0.24 6.76
N VAL A 126 13.64 0.99 6.93
CA VAL A 126 13.12 1.84 5.86
C VAL A 126 14.23 2.07 4.85
N LYS A 127 13.96 1.71 3.60
CA LYS A 127 14.84 1.98 2.47
C LYS A 127 14.43 3.31 1.90
N THR A 128 15.34 4.25 1.86
CA THR A 128 15.20 5.49 1.09
C THR A 128 16.00 5.36 -0.19
N PRO A 129 15.66 6.13 -1.25
CA PRO A 129 16.65 6.37 -2.28
C PRO A 129 17.88 6.94 -1.58
N ALA A 130 19.07 6.51 -1.98
CA ALA A 130 20.30 7.12 -1.52
C ALA A 130 20.27 8.60 -1.91
N GLU A 131 19.81 9.45 -1.00
CA GLU A 131 19.95 10.89 -1.08
C GLU A 131 21.45 11.12 -1.34
N PRO A 132 21.84 11.91 -2.36
CA PRO A 132 23.20 12.36 -2.46
C PRO A 132 23.52 13.07 -1.15
N GLU A 133 24.24 12.40 -0.25
CA GLU A 133 24.64 12.97 1.03
C GLU A 133 25.24 14.35 0.74
N ALA A 134 24.59 15.41 1.22
CA ALA A 134 24.96 16.79 0.97
C ALA A 134 26.18 17.20 1.81
N ALA A 135 27.15 16.30 1.92
CA ALA A 135 28.48 16.64 2.38
C ALA A 135 29.15 17.44 1.27
N SER A 136 29.42 18.72 1.54
CA SER A 136 30.21 19.55 0.63
C SER A 136 31.62 18.99 0.53
N ILE A 137 32.14 18.89 -0.69
CA ILE A 137 33.50 18.40 -0.90
C ILE A 137 34.47 19.54 -0.55
N GLY A 138 35.01 19.49 0.67
CA GLY A 138 35.94 20.49 1.20
C GLY A 138 37.38 20.36 0.71
N THR A 139 37.69 19.36 -0.11
CA THR A 139 39.02 19.07 -0.67
C THR A 139 39.13 19.47 -2.14
N ASP A 140 40.36 19.56 -2.66
CA ASP A 140 40.63 19.83 -4.09
C ASP A 140 40.65 18.54 -4.92
N GLU A 141 40.41 17.40 -4.29
CA GLU A 141 40.33 16.08 -4.93
C GLU A 141 39.13 15.30 -4.40
N TYR A 142 38.54 14.44 -5.23
CA TYR A 142 37.39 13.61 -4.88
C TYR A 142 37.51 12.22 -5.48
N LEU A 143 37.32 11.19 -4.65
CA LEU A 143 37.28 9.80 -5.07
C LEU A 143 35.86 9.45 -5.53
N VAL A 144 35.69 9.16 -6.83
CA VAL A 144 34.41 8.84 -7.43
C VAL A 144 33.80 7.61 -6.77
N GLN A 145 32.55 7.73 -6.31
CA GLN A 145 31.80 6.63 -5.72
C GLN A 145 30.89 5.97 -6.75
N LYS A 146 30.46 4.73 -6.48
CA LYS A 146 29.53 4.02 -7.36
C LYS A 146 28.22 4.80 -7.48
N GLY A 147 27.81 5.10 -8.71
CA GLY A 147 26.60 5.88 -8.99
C GLY A 147 26.79 7.39 -8.99
N ASP A 148 28.04 7.87 -8.90
CA ASP A 148 28.34 9.27 -9.14
C ASP A 148 28.33 9.60 -10.64
N PHE A 149 28.08 10.88 -10.90
CA PHE A 149 28.18 11.50 -12.22
C PHE A 149 28.65 12.94 -12.02
N LEU A 150 29.30 13.53 -13.04
CA LEU A 150 30.00 14.82 -12.89
C LEU A 150 29.10 15.94 -12.36
N TRP A 151 27.83 15.99 -12.77
CA TRP A 151 26.86 16.96 -12.24
C TRP A 151 26.66 16.80 -10.73
N LYS A 152 26.49 15.58 -10.22
CA LYS A 152 26.32 15.30 -8.78
C LYS A 152 27.55 15.74 -8.00
N ILE A 153 28.74 15.47 -8.53
CA ILE A 153 30.00 15.87 -7.91
C ILE A 153 30.14 17.39 -7.92
N ALA A 154 29.82 18.06 -9.04
CA ALA A 154 29.86 19.51 -9.15
C ALA A 154 28.87 20.20 -8.20
N LEU A 155 27.65 19.66 -8.08
CA LEU A 155 26.66 20.15 -7.12
C LEU A 155 27.17 20.03 -5.67
N LYS A 156 27.83 18.91 -5.33
CA LYS A 156 28.44 18.71 -4.01
C LYS A 156 29.68 19.58 -3.75
N ALA A 157 30.53 19.78 -4.76
CA ALA A 157 31.79 20.51 -4.62
C ALA A 157 31.60 22.04 -4.66
N TYR A 158 30.74 22.52 -5.55
CA TYR A 158 30.61 23.94 -5.89
C TYR A 158 29.23 24.53 -5.56
N GLY A 159 28.26 23.69 -5.17
CA GLY A 159 26.87 24.11 -5.03
C GLY A 159 26.17 24.37 -6.38
N ASP A 160 26.85 24.13 -7.49
CA ASP A 160 26.35 24.36 -8.84
C ASP A 160 26.69 23.16 -9.73
N GLY A 161 25.65 22.43 -10.13
CA GLY A 161 25.77 21.28 -11.01
C GLY A 161 26.37 21.64 -12.38
N TYR A 162 26.18 22.86 -12.88
CA TYR A 162 26.71 23.30 -14.18
C TYR A 162 28.24 23.40 -14.22
N GLN A 163 28.90 23.39 -13.06
CA GLN A 163 30.37 23.35 -12.97
C GLN A 163 30.96 21.96 -13.29
N TRP A 164 30.14 20.99 -13.70
CA TRP A 164 30.59 19.67 -14.12
C TRP A 164 31.62 19.73 -15.26
N THR A 165 31.51 20.72 -16.15
CA THR A 165 32.47 20.95 -17.25
C THR A 165 33.85 21.29 -16.71
N LYS A 166 33.93 22.14 -15.67
CA LYS A 166 35.18 22.51 -14.99
C LYS A 166 35.91 21.29 -14.44
N ILE A 167 35.16 20.34 -13.87
CA ILE A 167 35.70 19.06 -13.38
C ILE A 167 36.22 18.24 -14.56
N TRP A 168 35.43 18.09 -15.62
CA TRP A 168 35.84 17.29 -16.78
C TRP A 168 37.09 17.85 -17.45
N GLU A 169 37.16 19.16 -17.68
CA GLU A 169 38.30 19.85 -18.29
C GLU A 169 39.60 19.62 -17.50
N ALA A 170 39.54 19.62 -16.17
CA ALA A 170 40.70 19.37 -15.32
C ALA A 170 41.13 17.90 -15.26
N ASN A 171 40.31 16.97 -15.77
CA ASN A 171 40.52 15.52 -15.67
C ASN A 171 40.37 14.80 -17.02
N GLN A 172 40.52 15.47 -18.16
CA GLN A 172 40.31 14.86 -19.48
C GLN A 172 41.22 13.66 -19.76
N GLU A 173 42.41 13.64 -19.15
CA GLU A 173 43.33 12.50 -19.22
C GLU A 173 42.77 11.24 -18.55
N LEU A 174 41.96 11.41 -17.49
CA LEU A 174 41.32 10.33 -16.73
C LEU A 174 39.92 10.01 -17.26
N ILE A 175 39.22 11.02 -17.81
CA ILE A 175 37.85 10.91 -18.31
C ILE A 175 37.80 11.34 -19.78
N PRO A 176 38.09 10.42 -20.73
CA PRO A 176 37.96 10.71 -22.15
C PRO A 176 36.52 11.02 -22.58
N ASN A 177 35.53 10.43 -21.90
CA ASN A 177 34.11 10.64 -22.17
C ASN A 177 33.42 11.19 -20.91
N PRO A 178 32.92 12.44 -20.90
CA PRO A 178 32.31 13.05 -19.71
C PRO A 178 31.05 12.32 -19.19
N ASN A 179 30.40 11.52 -20.03
CA ASN A 179 29.24 10.73 -19.65
C ASN A 179 29.61 9.40 -18.97
N VAL A 180 30.90 9.06 -18.93
CA VAL A 180 31.39 7.79 -18.37
C VAL A 180 32.48 8.11 -17.35
N ILE A 181 32.15 8.00 -16.07
CA ILE A 181 33.12 8.09 -14.98
C ILE A 181 33.17 6.76 -14.21
N GLU A 182 34.37 6.31 -13.88
CA GLU A 182 34.59 5.04 -13.20
C GLU A 182 34.73 5.26 -11.70
N ALA A 183 34.04 4.43 -10.90
CA ALA A 183 34.19 4.45 -9.45
C ALA A 183 35.64 4.09 -9.05
N GLY A 184 36.17 4.78 -8.05
CA GLY A 184 37.57 4.69 -7.62
C GLY A 184 38.52 5.63 -8.36
N THR A 185 38.05 6.38 -9.36
CA THR A 185 38.85 7.44 -10.00
C THR A 185 39.02 8.61 -9.04
N LEU A 186 40.24 9.10 -8.87
CA LEU A 186 40.52 10.31 -8.09
C LEU A 186 40.48 11.53 -9.03
N LEU A 187 39.46 12.37 -8.89
CA LEU A 187 39.28 13.57 -9.70
C LEU A 187 39.82 14.80 -9.00
N LYS A 188 40.48 15.67 -9.76
CA LYS A 188 40.82 17.04 -9.35
C LYS A 188 39.60 17.93 -9.45
N LEU A 189 39.35 18.74 -8.43
CA LEU A 189 38.25 19.68 -8.34
C LEU A 189 38.79 21.12 -8.30
N PRO A 190 38.86 21.82 -9.44
CA PRO A 190 39.36 23.19 -9.48
C PRO A 190 38.45 24.15 -8.71
N ARG A 191 38.98 24.93 -7.76
CA ARG A 191 38.26 25.99 -7.03
C ARG A 191 38.08 27.24 -7.86
#